data_AF-A0A4Q5PP58-F1
#
_entry.id   AF-A0A4Q5PP58-F1
#
_cell.length_a   1.000
_cell.length_b   1.000
_cell.length_c   1.000
_cell.angle_alpha   90.00
_cell.angle_beta   90.00
_cell.angle_gamma   90.00
#
_symmetry.space_group_name_H-M   'P 1'
#
loop_
_entity.id
_entity.type
_entity.pdbx_description
1 polymer ?
#
loop_
_entity_poly.entity_id
_entity_poly.type
_entity_poly.pdbx_seq_one_letter_code
_entity_poly.pdbx_strand_id
1 'polypeptide(L)'
;MSHAFMPHLPLARRQAGLTLIELALAIALLGMVLLMVTQHLVGVSRTHLELKSTASLQDVEAAVLAFAFVHGRLPCPSAPSASRRGVETCDGRPGGYLAYRTLGIPDPSVASIGFQVDAPQLLASRTGAFKVLVPRVAGERRDIAAEGVPLKMLAGGEYDGLADFCALLLDTSATSAGGSVSTPAAAFHLLPADQVFGNWKGSAGRTVRRSTVASALGCAGLLPVAGFAHFNAGLEAAVMRRTLEDFQAQFHLAYGLYEWDFAQSNWFLANSLYSSLKATIKLQIARAAWLSSLQANPEPATAMALAAAALSTSSLHTSVYASTVARGAANLENARQDGRQLDELVAEARALERQLSGRAIASAENFFFLQQQHWPPAQGATYLEGLGANMPAPPSAPAALEPGRQARDYLEWIRVF
;
A
#
# COMPACT_ATOMS: atom_id res chain seq x y z
N MET A 1 64.23 65.65 -42.83
CA MET A 1 63.48 66.34 -41.75
C MET A 1 63.90 65.70 -40.45
N SER A 2 64.68 66.46 -39.69
CA SER A 2 65.47 66.03 -38.54
C SER A 2 64.67 66.17 -37.27
N HIS A 3 64.43 65.07 -36.54
CA HIS A 3 63.90 65.12 -35.18
C HIS A 3 65.05 64.94 -34.18
N ALA A 4 65.22 65.97 -33.36
CA ALA A 4 66.28 66.14 -32.39
C ALA A 4 66.15 65.14 -31.23
N PHE A 5 67.23 64.41 -31.01
CA PHE A 5 67.48 63.57 -29.85
C PHE A 5 67.85 64.47 -28.65
N MET A 6 66.93 64.64 -27.69
CA MET A 6 67.23 65.33 -26.42
C MET A 6 67.81 64.35 -25.40
N PRO A 7 68.99 64.61 -24.81
CA PRO A 7 69.54 63.80 -23.74
C PRO A 7 68.84 64.12 -22.40
N HIS A 8 68.29 63.11 -21.75
CA HIS A 8 67.75 63.21 -20.40
C HIS A 8 68.90 63.41 -19.40
N LEU A 9 68.94 64.57 -18.75
CA LEU A 9 69.86 64.85 -17.64
C LEU A 9 69.50 63.98 -16.42
N PRO A 10 70.45 63.25 -15.82
CA PRO A 10 70.20 62.51 -14.58
C PRO A 10 70.07 63.51 -13.44
N LEU A 11 68.85 63.71 -12.94
CA LEU A 11 68.62 64.39 -11.67
C LEU A 11 69.24 63.52 -10.56
N ALA A 12 70.37 63.98 -10.02
CA ALA A 12 71.00 63.38 -8.85
C ALA A 12 70.03 63.45 -7.66
N ARG A 13 69.28 62.37 -7.43
CA ARG A 13 68.50 62.18 -6.20
C ARG A 13 69.48 62.18 -5.04
N ARG A 14 69.49 63.27 -4.26
CA ARG A 14 70.02 63.24 -2.90
C ARG A 14 69.31 62.12 -2.17
N GLN A 15 70.03 61.06 -1.84
CA GLN A 15 69.55 60.02 -0.95
C GLN A 15 69.37 60.65 0.42
N ALA A 16 68.15 61.06 0.74
CA ALA A 16 67.78 61.38 2.11
C ALA A 16 67.94 60.07 2.90
N GLY A 17 68.94 60.02 3.78
CA GLY A 17 69.14 58.87 4.65
C GLY A 17 67.87 58.61 5.44
N LEU A 18 67.41 57.36 5.44
CA LEU A 18 66.23 56.96 6.21
C LEU A 18 66.46 57.35 7.67
N THR A 19 65.56 58.16 8.22
CA THR A 19 65.65 58.52 9.63
C THR A 19 65.30 57.30 10.47
N LEU A 20 66.01 57.11 11.58
CA LEU A 20 65.81 55.96 12.48
C LEU A 20 64.35 55.89 12.98
N ILE A 21 63.70 57.05 13.12
CA ILE A 21 62.30 57.18 13.53
C ILE A 21 61.32 56.70 12.44
N GLU A 22 61.62 56.91 11.17
CA GLU A 22 60.77 56.48 10.04
C GLU A 22 60.81 54.95 9.90
N LEU A 23 61.97 54.33 10.10
CA LEU A 23 62.09 52.87 10.15
C LEU A 23 61.33 52.29 11.35
N ALA A 24 61.46 52.89 12.54
CA ALA A 24 60.78 52.43 13.74
C ALA A 24 59.24 52.49 13.56
N LEU A 25 58.72 53.57 12.97
CA LEU A 25 57.30 53.70 12.67
C LEU A 25 56.82 52.67 11.64
N ALA A 26 57.60 52.41 10.59
CA ALA A 26 57.26 51.42 9.58
C ALA A 26 57.15 50.00 10.18
N ILE A 27 58.09 49.62 11.06
CA ILE A 27 58.05 48.33 11.75
C ILE A 27 56.84 48.25 12.70
N ALA A 28 56.53 49.33 13.43
CA ALA A 28 55.37 49.36 14.33
C ALA A 28 54.04 49.20 13.56
N LEU A 29 53.87 49.91 12.45
CA LEU A 29 52.69 49.77 11.58
C LEU A 29 52.60 48.38 10.96
N LEU A 30 53.72 47.82 10.50
CA LEU A 30 53.77 46.45 9.97
C LEU A 30 53.37 45.42 11.02
N GLY A 31 53.86 45.57 12.26
CA GLY A 31 53.50 44.71 13.39
C GLY A 31 52.00 44.77 13.69
N MET A 32 51.41 45.97 13.67
CA MET A 32 49.97 46.14 13.91
C MET A 32 49.12 45.49 12.80
N VAL A 33 49.49 45.69 11.53
CA VAL A 33 48.79 45.06 10.39
C VAL A 33 48.90 43.54 10.46
N LEU A 34 50.08 43.01 10.81
CA LEU A 34 50.29 41.57 10.94
C LEU A 34 49.41 40.97 12.06
N LEU A 35 49.25 41.66 13.18
CA LEU A 35 48.34 41.26 14.25
C LEU A 35 46.88 41.24 13.81
N MET A 36 46.42 42.26 13.08
CA MET A 36 45.04 42.27 12.55
C MET A 36 44.79 41.12 11.56
N VAL A 37 45.73 40.86 10.64
CA VAL A 37 45.60 39.78 9.65
C VAL A 37 45.57 38.42 10.34
N THR A 38 46.44 38.17 11.31
CA THR A 38 46.46 36.89 12.04
C THR A 38 45.17 36.63 12.82
N GLN A 39 44.62 37.65 13.49
CA GLN A 39 43.32 37.52 14.17
C GLN A 39 42.18 37.24 13.18
N HIS A 40 42.17 37.89 12.02
CA HIS A 40 41.16 37.65 10.99
C HIS A 40 41.25 36.25 10.39
N LEU A 41 42.46 35.77 10.07
CA LEU A 41 42.68 34.41 9.55
C LEU A 41 42.24 33.32 10.54
N VAL A 42 42.48 33.52 11.84
CA VAL A 42 41.98 32.62 12.88
C VAL A 42 40.45 32.64 12.95
N GLY A 43 39.83 33.82 12.85
CA GLY A 43 38.37 33.95 12.79
C GLY A 43 37.76 33.21 11.59
N VAL A 44 38.29 33.46 10.39
CA VAL A 44 37.82 32.82 9.14
C VAL A 44 37.98 31.30 9.22
N SER A 45 39.11 30.81 9.74
CA SER A 45 39.35 29.37 9.90
C SER A 45 38.33 28.71 10.83
N ARG A 46 37.96 29.38 11.94
CA ARG A 46 36.92 28.88 12.87
C ARG A 46 35.56 28.79 12.18
N THR A 47 35.16 29.83 11.44
CA THR A 47 33.87 29.81 10.72
C THR A 47 33.81 28.73 9.65
N HIS A 48 34.90 28.48 8.92
CA HIS A 48 34.94 27.38 7.94
C HIS A 48 34.88 26.00 8.59
N LEU A 49 35.49 25.82 9.78
CA LEU A 49 35.39 24.58 10.53
C LEU A 49 33.97 24.35 11.06
N GLU A 50 33.31 25.40 11.56
CA GLU A 50 31.91 25.33 12.00
C GLU A 50 30.96 25.01 10.85
N LEU A 51 31.11 25.66 9.69
CA LEU A 51 30.30 25.39 8.49
C LEU A 51 30.50 23.96 7.95
N LYS A 52 31.74 23.44 7.97
CA LYS A 52 32.01 22.05 7.57
C LYS A 52 31.38 21.06 8.54
N SER A 53 31.39 21.35 9.84
CA SER A 53 30.77 20.53 10.87
C SER A 53 29.25 20.45 10.69
N THR A 54 28.59 21.59 10.44
CA THR A 54 27.13 21.62 10.23
C THR A 54 26.70 20.95 8.93
N ALA A 55 27.44 21.17 7.84
CA ALA A 55 27.19 20.52 6.55
C ALA A 55 27.32 19.00 6.66
N SER A 56 28.38 18.50 7.30
CA SER A 56 28.60 17.07 7.51
C SER A 56 27.45 16.42 8.31
N LEU A 57 26.94 17.10 9.34
CA LEU A 57 25.79 16.60 10.11
C LEU A 57 24.49 16.56 9.31
N GLN A 58 24.28 17.49 8.38
CA GLN A 58 23.12 17.48 7.48
C GLN A 58 23.22 16.33 6.48
N ASP A 59 24.39 16.10 5.90
CA ASP A 59 24.63 14.98 4.97
C ASP A 59 24.43 13.63 5.67
N VAL A 60 24.91 13.50 6.91
CA VAL A 60 24.68 12.32 7.74
C VAL A 60 23.19 12.11 8.02
N GLU A 61 22.45 13.16 8.39
CA GLU A 61 21.01 13.06 8.62
C GLU A 61 20.27 12.61 7.35
N ALA A 62 20.59 13.21 6.20
CA ALA A 62 20.01 12.83 4.92
C ALA A 62 20.29 11.37 4.55
N ALA A 63 21.52 10.89 4.79
CA ALA A 63 21.88 9.49 4.54
C ALA A 63 21.14 8.52 5.48
N VAL A 64 20.98 8.87 6.76
CA VAL A 64 20.20 8.09 7.72
C VAL A 64 18.72 8.03 7.31
N LEU A 65 18.14 9.15 6.87
CA LEU A 65 16.75 9.20 6.38
C LEU A 65 16.58 8.36 5.10
N ALA A 66 17.52 8.46 4.15
CA ALA A 66 17.50 7.65 2.93
C ALA A 66 17.61 6.15 3.25
N PHE A 67 18.48 5.77 4.18
CA PHE A 67 18.57 4.40 4.66
C PHE A 67 17.24 3.93 5.27
N ALA A 68 16.61 4.76 6.08
CA ALA A 68 15.33 4.46 6.71
C ALA A 68 14.18 4.32 5.71
N PHE A 69 14.18 5.13 4.66
CA PHE A 69 13.23 5.00 3.55
C PHE A 69 13.36 3.65 2.84
N VAL A 70 14.60 3.24 2.52
CA VAL A 70 14.86 1.99 1.78
C VAL A 70 14.64 0.74 2.63
N HIS A 71 15.02 0.77 3.91
CA HIS A 71 15.03 -0.43 4.75
C HIS A 71 13.87 -0.50 5.74
N GLY A 72 13.07 0.56 5.89
CA GLY A 72 12.00 0.61 6.89
C GLY A 72 12.53 0.48 8.32
N ARG A 73 13.73 1.00 8.61
CA ARG A 73 14.34 1.03 9.94
C ARG A 73 15.50 2.01 10.01
N LEU A 74 15.88 2.43 11.21
CA LEU A 74 17.13 3.15 11.41
C LEU A 74 18.34 2.20 11.27
N PRO A 75 19.51 2.70 10.81
CA PRO A 75 20.73 1.91 10.74
C PRO A 75 21.16 1.49 12.15
N CYS A 76 21.72 0.30 12.29
CA CYS A 76 22.31 -0.08 13.57
C CYS A 76 23.64 0.66 13.79
N PRO A 77 23.98 1.04 15.03
CA PRO A 77 25.30 1.61 15.29
C PRO A 77 26.41 0.65 14.85
N SER A 78 27.53 1.21 14.38
CA SER A 78 28.74 0.45 14.11
C SER A 78 29.41 0.05 15.42
N ALA A 79 29.95 -1.17 15.44
CA ALA A 79 30.81 -1.62 16.54
C ALA A 79 32.03 -0.69 16.72
N PRO A 80 32.55 -0.53 17.95
CA PRO A 80 33.75 0.27 18.23
C PRO A 80 35.04 -0.34 17.69
N SER A 81 35.02 -1.64 17.36
CA SER A 81 36.19 -2.35 16.83
C SER A 81 36.66 -1.73 15.51
N ALA A 82 37.96 -1.46 15.42
CA ALA A 82 38.58 -0.92 14.21
C ALA A 82 38.32 -1.79 12.96
N SER A 83 38.22 -3.12 13.12
CA SER A 83 38.00 -4.06 12.02
C SER A 83 36.60 -4.03 11.42
N ARG A 84 35.59 -3.52 12.14
CA ARG A 84 34.20 -3.40 11.68
C ARG A 84 33.70 -1.96 11.65
N ARG A 85 34.60 -0.99 11.78
CA ARG A 85 34.23 0.43 11.86
C ARG A 85 33.56 0.88 10.57
N GLY A 86 32.37 1.46 10.71
CA GLY A 86 31.59 2.01 9.61
C GLY A 86 30.57 1.05 9.01
N VAL A 87 30.53 -0.21 9.43
CA VAL A 87 29.48 -1.16 9.02
C VAL A 87 28.51 -1.34 10.18
N GLU A 88 27.21 -1.30 9.88
CA GLU A 88 26.17 -1.48 10.89
C GLU A 88 26.35 -2.81 11.64
N THR A 89 26.17 -2.79 12.96
CA THR A 89 26.26 -3.99 13.81
C THR A 89 24.99 -4.07 14.66
N CYS A 90 24.03 -4.88 14.21
CA CYS A 90 22.74 -5.05 14.90
C CYS A 90 22.83 -6.04 16.06
N ASP A 91 23.68 -5.75 17.06
CA ASP A 91 23.85 -6.55 18.28
C ASP A 91 22.91 -6.13 19.43
N GLY A 92 21.91 -5.28 19.12
CA GLY A 92 20.93 -4.78 20.08
C GLY A 92 21.39 -3.58 20.91
N ARG A 93 22.60 -3.05 20.66
CA ARG A 93 23.08 -1.85 21.35
C ARG A 93 22.33 -0.62 20.86
N PRO A 94 21.83 0.24 21.77
CA PRO A 94 21.16 1.48 21.38
C PRO A 94 22.13 2.54 20.87
N GLY A 95 23.44 2.44 21.15
CA GLY A 95 24.44 3.44 20.76
C GLY A 95 25.79 2.85 20.34
N GLY A 96 26.50 3.61 19.52
CA GLY A 96 27.82 3.27 18.98
C GLY A 96 28.31 4.33 17.99
N TYR A 97 29.21 3.97 17.08
CA TYR A 97 29.67 4.90 16.05
C TYR A 97 28.72 4.90 14.85
N LEU A 98 28.73 5.95 14.06
CA LEU A 98 27.98 6.03 12.81
C LEU A 98 28.45 4.95 11.82
N ALA A 99 27.50 4.20 11.24
CA ALA A 99 27.76 3.20 10.21
C ALA A 99 27.96 3.84 8.82
N TYR A 100 28.95 4.74 8.70
CA TYR A 100 29.15 5.59 7.52
C TYR A 100 29.33 4.80 6.20
N ARG A 101 29.89 3.58 6.23
CA ARG A 101 30.04 2.74 5.02
C ARG A 101 28.71 2.13 4.61
N THR A 102 27.91 1.65 5.57
CA THR A 102 26.54 1.18 5.30
C THR A 102 25.67 2.32 4.76
N LEU A 103 25.87 3.54 5.27
CA LEU A 103 25.18 4.74 4.79
C LEU A 103 25.71 5.30 3.46
N GLY A 104 26.80 4.73 2.91
CA GLY A 104 27.39 5.20 1.65
C GLY A 104 28.04 6.58 1.73
N ILE A 105 28.40 7.06 2.93
CA ILE A 105 29.04 8.37 3.12
C ILE A 105 30.54 8.22 2.80
N PRO A 106 31.08 8.96 1.82
CA PRO A 106 32.47 8.79 1.38
C PRO A 106 33.49 9.40 2.34
N ASP A 107 33.09 10.35 3.19
CA ASP A 107 33.99 11.04 4.11
C ASP A 107 34.28 10.17 5.36
N PRO A 108 35.52 9.69 5.57
CA PRO A 108 35.85 8.90 6.75
C PRO A 108 35.88 9.72 8.05
N SER A 109 35.88 11.07 7.98
CA SER A 109 35.88 11.92 9.18
C SER A 109 34.63 11.70 10.04
N VAL A 110 33.51 11.35 9.40
CA VAL A 110 32.23 11.05 10.08
C VAL A 110 32.26 9.73 10.85
N ALA A 111 33.28 8.89 10.67
CA ALA A 111 33.44 7.64 11.42
C ALA A 111 33.61 7.86 12.93
N SER A 112 33.96 9.09 13.33
CA SER A 112 34.07 9.49 14.73
C SER A 112 32.73 9.92 15.32
N ILE A 113 31.71 10.22 14.51
CA ILE A 113 30.41 10.66 15.00
C ILE A 113 29.73 9.52 15.76
N GLY A 114 29.28 9.82 16.97
CA GLY A 114 28.41 8.98 17.76
C GLY A 114 27.02 8.92 17.18
N PHE A 115 26.46 7.72 17.13
CA PHE A 115 25.11 7.47 16.69
C PHE A 115 24.37 6.67 17.76
N GLN A 116 23.25 7.21 18.23
CA GLN A 116 22.44 6.59 19.25
C GLN A 116 20.96 6.64 18.89
N VAL A 117 20.26 5.54 19.08
CA VAL A 117 18.82 5.40 18.84
C VAL A 117 18.09 5.27 20.16
N ASP A 118 17.05 6.09 20.31
CA ASP A 118 16.31 6.25 21.57
C ASP A 118 15.38 5.05 21.85
N ALA A 119 14.87 4.45 20.78
CA ALA A 119 13.96 3.32 20.82
C ALA A 119 14.57 2.12 20.07
N PRO A 120 14.99 1.04 20.75
CA PRO A 120 15.56 -0.14 20.10
C PRO A 120 14.65 -0.76 19.04
N GLN A 121 13.33 -0.61 19.17
CA GLN A 121 12.36 -1.04 18.15
C GLN A 121 12.56 -0.35 16.79
N LEU A 122 13.12 0.87 16.75
CA LEU A 122 13.43 1.56 15.50
C LEU A 122 14.66 0.98 14.77
N LEU A 123 15.48 0.19 15.47
CA LEU A 123 16.63 -0.53 14.89
C LEU A 123 16.23 -1.88 14.30
N ALA A 124 15.14 -2.46 14.81
CA ALA A 124 14.68 -3.74 14.33
C ALA A 124 13.95 -3.55 13.01
N SER A 125 14.30 -4.35 12.00
CA SER A 125 13.41 -4.60 10.84
C SER A 125 12.17 -5.40 11.25
N ARG A 126 11.85 -5.46 12.56
CA ARG A 126 10.71 -6.20 13.06
C ARG A 126 9.50 -5.31 12.94
N THR A 127 8.49 -5.85 12.30
CA THR A 127 7.13 -5.35 12.34
C THR A 127 6.75 -5.11 13.80
N GLY A 128 6.46 -3.87 14.17
CA GLY A 128 5.75 -3.62 15.42
C GLY A 128 4.51 -4.51 15.45
N ALA A 129 4.15 -5.07 16.60
CA ALA A 129 2.86 -5.72 16.73
C ALA A 129 1.80 -4.61 16.66
N PHE A 130 1.06 -4.54 15.56
CA PHE A 130 -0.10 -3.66 15.50
C PHE A 130 -1.14 -4.27 16.43
N LYS A 131 -1.75 -3.44 17.27
CA LYS A 131 -2.84 -3.91 18.13
C LYS A 131 -4.07 -4.05 17.26
N VAL A 132 -4.29 -5.25 16.75
CA VAL A 132 -5.52 -5.60 16.03
C VAL A 132 -6.56 -5.97 17.06
N LEU A 133 -7.75 -5.42 16.91
CA LEU A 133 -8.89 -5.80 17.73
C LEU A 133 -9.48 -7.10 17.20
N VAL A 134 -8.94 -8.25 17.62
CA VAL A 134 -9.43 -9.54 17.14
C VAL A 134 -10.71 -9.89 17.92
N PRO A 135 -11.84 -10.14 17.24
CA PRO A 135 -13.02 -10.67 17.90
C PRO A 135 -12.70 -12.10 18.38
N ARG A 136 -12.51 -12.28 19.69
CA ARG A 136 -12.44 -13.61 20.31
C ARG A 136 -13.85 -14.10 20.59
N VAL A 137 -14.19 -15.20 19.93
CA VAL A 137 -15.39 -15.98 20.24
C VAL A 137 -15.01 -16.99 21.32
N ALA A 138 -15.23 -16.64 22.58
CA ALA A 138 -15.07 -17.55 23.71
C ALA A 138 -16.46 -17.92 24.24
N GLY A 139 -17.06 -18.96 23.65
CA GLY A 139 -18.44 -19.36 23.94
C GLY A 139 -19.47 -18.50 23.19
N GLU A 140 -20.59 -18.16 23.84
CA GLU A 140 -21.68 -17.36 23.25
C GLU A 140 -21.38 -15.85 23.23
N ARG A 141 -20.33 -15.41 23.95
CA ARG A 141 -19.90 -14.01 24.04
C ARG A 141 -18.80 -13.72 23.02
N ARG A 142 -19.00 -12.65 22.25
CA ARG A 142 -17.97 -12.07 21.36
C ARG A 142 -17.30 -10.93 22.08
N ASP A 143 -16.10 -11.17 22.60
CA ASP A 143 -15.27 -10.13 23.22
C ASP A 143 -14.21 -9.68 22.22
N ILE A 144 -14.01 -8.37 22.12
CA ILE A 144 -13.00 -7.78 21.24
C ILE A 144 -11.75 -7.54 22.07
N ALA A 145 -10.67 -8.26 21.78
CA ALA A 145 -9.40 -8.11 22.48
C ALA A 145 -8.35 -7.49 21.54
N ALA A 146 -7.64 -6.47 22.03
CA ALA A 146 -6.50 -5.91 21.32
C ALA A 146 -5.32 -6.90 21.42
N GLU A 147 -5.05 -7.62 20.34
CA GLU A 147 -3.94 -8.56 20.22
C GLU A 147 -2.86 -7.96 19.31
N GLY A 148 -1.60 -8.09 19.71
CA GLY A 148 -0.49 -7.59 18.93
C GLY A 148 -0.18 -8.51 17.75
N VAL A 149 -0.58 -8.15 16.54
CA VAL A 149 -0.31 -8.94 15.32
C VAL A 149 0.81 -8.27 14.51
N PRO A 150 1.93 -8.95 14.26
CA PRO A 150 2.96 -8.44 13.36
C PRO A 150 2.47 -8.41 11.91
N LEU A 151 2.59 -7.29 11.18
CA LEU A 151 2.10 -7.18 9.80
C LEU A 151 2.72 -8.17 8.82
N LYS A 152 3.91 -8.69 9.13
CA LYS A 152 4.52 -9.76 8.33
C LYS A 152 3.60 -10.98 8.20
N MET A 153 2.75 -11.26 9.20
CA MET A 153 1.76 -12.33 9.11
C MET A 153 0.61 -12.01 8.14
N LEU A 154 0.36 -10.73 7.84
CA LEU A 154 -0.75 -10.29 7.00
C LEU A 154 -0.40 -10.22 5.50
N ALA A 155 0.84 -9.88 5.09
CA ALA A 155 1.17 -9.76 3.65
C ALA A 155 2.13 -10.80 3.06
N GLY A 156 2.21 -12.01 3.63
CA GLY A 156 2.75 -13.15 2.85
C GLY A 156 4.24 -13.11 2.48
N GLY A 157 5.07 -12.38 3.23
CA GLY A 157 6.53 -12.51 3.19
C GLY A 157 7.29 -11.38 2.49
N GLU A 158 6.67 -10.66 1.57
CA GLU A 158 7.26 -9.53 0.84
C GLU A 158 6.63 -8.23 1.36
N TYR A 159 7.04 -7.82 2.56
CA TYR A 159 6.47 -6.67 3.27
C TYR A 159 7.42 -5.47 3.16
N ASP A 160 6.91 -4.33 2.69
CA ASP A 160 7.62 -3.05 2.76
C ASP A 160 7.63 -2.58 4.22
N GLY A 161 8.75 -2.78 4.92
CA GLY A 161 8.91 -2.41 6.34
C GLY A 161 8.70 -0.92 6.64
N LEU A 162 8.56 -0.07 5.61
CA LEU A 162 8.38 1.37 5.74
C LEU A 162 7.05 1.75 6.41
N ALA A 163 5.95 1.05 6.13
CA ALA A 163 4.66 1.36 6.75
C ALA A 163 4.68 1.09 8.27
N ASP A 164 5.28 -0.03 8.67
CA ASP A 164 5.47 -0.40 10.07
C ASP A 164 6.39 0.57 10.78
N PHE A 165 7.47 0.97 10.12
CA PHE A 165 8.38 1.98 10.62
C PHE A 165 7.68 3.32 10.81
N CYS A 166 6.84 3.74 9.86
CA CYS A 166 6.03 4.94 9.96
C CYS A 166 5.04 4.87 11.14
N ALA A 167 4.39 3.73 11.35
CA ALA A 167 3.53 3.53 12.51
C ALA A 167 4.32 3.64 13.84
N LEU A 168 5.50 3.02 13.92
CA LEU A 168 6.39 3.11 15.09
C LEU A 168 6.89 4.54 15.36
N LEU A 169 7.12 5.34 14.31
CA LEU A 169 7.53 6.74 14.46
C LEU A 169 6.40 7.64 14.95
N LEU A 170 5.16 7.38 14.54
CA LEU A 170 3.98 8.13 14.97
C LEU A 170 3.44 7.66 16.32
N ASP A 171 3.81 6.46 16.78
CA ASP A 171 3.43 5.97 18.09
C ASP A 171 4.05 6.82 19.20
N THR A 172 3.21 7.69 19.75
CA THR A 172 3.54 8.58 20.87
C THR A 172 3.44 7.87 22.23
N SER A 173 2.86 6.66 22.26
CA SER A 173 2.62 5.89 23.48
C SER A 173 3.86 5.14 23.97
N ALA A 174 4.88 5.00 23.11
CA ALA A 174 6.20 4.48 23.46
C ALA A 174 6.94 5.47 24.38
N THR A 175 6.49 5.51 25.63
CA THR A 175 7.14 6.19 26.74
C THR A 175 8.59 5.70 26.82
N SER A 176 9.53 6.65 26.76
CA SER A 176 10.93 6.38 27.07
C SER A 176 11.01 5.66 28.41
N ALA A 177 11.86 4.64 28.54
CA ALA A 177 11.97 3.73 29.69
C ALA A 177 12.42 4.38 31.02
N GLY A 178 12.12 5.66 31.25
CA GLY A 178 12.43 6.43 32.44
C GLY A 178 11.44 7.56 32.70
N GLY A 179 10.17 7.21 32.97
CA GLY A 179 9.28 7.87 33.94
C GLY A 179 8.99 9.39 33.92
N SER A 180 9.52 10.19 33.00
CA SER A 180 9.24 11.63 32.95
C SER A 180 8.43 11.98 31.70
N VAL A 181 7.15 12.25 31.93
CA VAL A 181 6.20 12.75 30.93
C VAL A 181 6.65 14.13 30.46
N SER A 182 6.98 14.29 29.17
CA SER A 182 6.72 15.50 28.32
C SER A 182 7.74 15.80 27.22
N THR A 183 8.87 15.10 27.11
CA THR A 183 9.76 15.32 25.95
C THR A 183 9.34 14.46 24.77
N PRO A 184 9.08 15.04 23.58
CA PRO A 184 8.78 14.25 22.39
C PRO A 184 9.96 13.33 22.11
N ALA A 185 9.70 12.02 22.10
CA ALA A 185 10.73 11.00 22.00
C ALA A 185 11.64 11.26 20.79
N ALA A 186 12.96 11.26 21.01
CA ALA A 186 13.88 11.35 19.89
C ALA A 186 13.80 10.06 19.07
N ALA A 187 14.12 10.17 17.78
CA ALA A 187 14.39 9.00 16.96
C ALA A 187 15.84 8.56 17.19
N PHE A 188 16.76 9.51 17.00
CA PHE A 188 18.19 9.29 17.17
C PHE A 188 18.93 10.58 17.54
N HIS A 189 20.14 10.40 18.06
CA HIS A 189 21.08 11.44 18.43
C HIS A 189 22.39 11.26 17.65
N LEU A 190 22.91 12.38 17.16
CA LEU A 190 24.26 12.49 16.62
C LEU A 190 25.13 13.17 17.67
N LEU A 191 26.10 12.44 18.19
CA LEU A 191 26.93 12.82 19.33
C LEU A 191 28.39 13.01 18.90
N PRO A 192 29.16 13.85 19.59
CA PRO A 192 30.61 13.85 19.51
C PRO A 192 31.22 12.48 19.91
N ALA A 193 32.38 12.15 19.33
CA ALA A 193 33.05 10.84 19.49
C ALA A 193 33.38 10.45 20.94
N ASP A 194 33.64 11.44 21.78
CA ASP A 194 33.98 11.31 23.19
C ASP A 194 32.76 11.01 24.08
N GLN A 195 31.54 11.20 23.57
CA GLN A 195 30.30 11.10 24.35
C GLN A 195 29.49 9.83 24.07
N VAL A 196 29.92 9.01 23.10
CA VAL A 196 29.20 7.83 22.60
C VAL A 196 28.94 6.76 23.67
N PHE A 197 29.86 6.61 24.62
CA PHE A 197 29.80 5.56 25.65
C PHE A 197 29.53 6.11 27.06
N GLY A 198 29.23 7.42 27.16
CA GLY A 198 28.96 8.10 28.43
C GLY A 198 27.47 8.26 28.73
N ASN A 199 27.17 8.90 29.87
CA ASN A 199 25.82 9.35 30.17
C ASN A 199 25.48 10.55 29.28
N TRP A 200 24.92 10.27 28.11
CA TRP A 200 24.61 11.23 27.06
C TRP A 200 23.47 12.21 27.43
N LYS A 201 22.74 11.99 28.54
CA LYS A 201 21.67 12.89 28.97
C LYS A 201 22.24 14.30 29.24
N GLY A 202 21.93 15.24 28.35
CA GLY A 202 22.42 16.63 28.41
C GLY A 202 23.62 16.94 27.51
N SER A 203 24.05 16.00 26.67
CA SER A 203 25.10 16.23 25.67
C SER A 203 24.69 17.24 24.60
N ALA A 204 25.65 18.03 24.10
CA ALA A 204 25.45 19.05 23.06
C ALA A 204 25.22 18.47 21.65
N GLY A 205 24.75 17.22 21.55
CA GLY A 205 24.51 16.53 20.29
C GLY A 205 23.28 17.02 19.54
N ARG A 206 23.25 16.77 18.23
CA ARG A 206 22.07 17.02 17.40
C ARG A 206 21.05 15.91 17.66
N THR A 207 19.89 16.31 18.15
CA THR A 207 18.77 15.40 18.43
C THR A 207 17.75 15.48 17.29
N VAL A 208 17.48 14.35 16.64
CA VAL A 208 16.46 14.27 15.58
C VAL A 208 15.21 13.61 16.17
N ARG A 209 14.07 14.31 16.11
CA ARG A 209 12.80 13.85 16.69
C ARG A 209 12.12 12.82 15.78
N ARG A 210 11.33 11.92 16.36
CA ARG A 210 10.52 10.97 15.58
C ARG A 210 9.57 11.66 14.60
N SER A 211 8.94 12.77 15.00
CA SER A 211 8.07 13.55 14.12
C SER A 211 8.83 14.15 12.93
N THR A 212 10.09 14.55 13.10
CA THR A 212 10.94 15.04 12.01
C THR A 212 11.23 13.93 11.01
N VAL A 213 11.60 12.74 11.49
CA VAL A 213 11.82 11.56 10.64
C VAL A 213 10.52 11.17 9.93
N ALA A 214 9.39 11.11 10.65
CA ALA A 214 8.09 10.76 10.08
C ALA A 214 7.63 11.74 9.00
N SER A 215 7.84 13.04 9.22
CA SER A 215 7.54 14.10 8.25
C SER A 215 8.43 13.97 7.01
N ALA A 216 9.75 13.76 7.20
CA ALA A 216 10.69 13.60 6.10
C ALA A 216 10.40 12.35 5.23
N LEU A 217 9.87 11.28 5.83
CA LEU A 217 9.47 10.06 5.13
C LEU A 217 8.05 10.12 4.54
N GLY A 218 7.29 11.20 4.77
CA GLY A 218 5.91 11.31 4.30
C GLY A 218 4.94 10.32 4.98
N CYS A 219 5.23 9.90 6.21
CA CYS A 219 4.46 8.85 6.90
C CYS A 219 2.96 9.19 7.05
N ALA A 220 2.62 10.48 7.18
CA ALA A 220 1.23 10.93 7.25
C ALA A 220 0.43 10.66 5.97
N GLY A 221 1.08 10.62 4.80
CA GLY A 221 0.45 10.26 3.53
C GLY A 221 0.49 8.76 3.24
N LEU A 222 1.56 8.08 3.64
CA LEU A 222 1.73 6.64 3.38
C LEU A 222 0.72 5.77 4.14
N LEU A 223 0.46 6.07 5.42
CA LEU A 223 -0.42 5.25 6.25
C LEU A 223 -1.88 5.23 5.77
N PRO A 224 -2.52 6.37 5.44
CA PRO A 224 -3.86 6.36 4.87
C PRO A 224 -3.93 5.65 3.52
N VAL A 225 -2.95 5.87 2.63
CA VAL A 225 -2.94 5.21 1.32
C VAL A 225 -2.84 3.69 1.46
N ALA A 226 -1.97 3.20 2.34
CA ALA A 226 -1.88 1.77 2.65
C ALA A 226 -3.19 1.23 3.24
N GLY A 227 -3.80 1.98 4.17
CA GLY A 227 -5.09 1.61 4.78
C GLY A 227 -6.25 1.55 3.77
N PHE A 228 -6.39 2.57 2.92
CA PHE A 228 -7.46 2.65 1.93
C PHE A 228 -7.26 1.67 0.78
N ALA A 229 -6.03 1.37 0.37
CA ALA A 229 -5.77 0.41 -0.70
C ALA A 229 -6.30 -0.98 -0.34
N HIS A 230 -6.07 -1.44 0.89
CA HIS A 230 -6.61 -2.72 1.36
C HIS A 230 -8.13 -2.72 1.47
N PHE A 231 -8.72 -1.63 1.95
CA PHE A 231 -10.18 -1.51 2.02
C PHE A 231 -10.82 -1.52 0.62
N ASN A 232 -10.30 -0.72 -0.30
CA ASN A 232 -10.81 -0.64 -1.67
C ASN A 232 -10.66 -1.98 -2.41
N ALA A 233 -9.53 -2.67 -2.25
CA ALA A 233 -9.35 -3.99 -2.83
C ALA A 233 -10.31 -5.04 -2.23
N GLY A 234 -10.57 -4.98 -0.92
CA GLY A 234 -11.58 -5.82 -0.26
C GLY A 234 -12.99 -5.55 -0.77
N LEU A 235 -13.36 -4.27 -0.92
CA LEU A 235 -14.64 -3.85 -1.46
C LEU A 235 -14.83 -4.31 -2.92
N GLU A 236 -13.82 -4.12 -3.77
CA GLU A 236 -13.86 -4.56 -5.17
C GLU A 236 -14.01 -6.08 -5.29
N ALA A 237 -13.31 -6.85 -4.45
CA ALA A 237 -13.45 -8.31 -4.40
C ALA A 237 -14.86 -8.73 -3.95
N ALA A 238 -15.47 -8.03 -2.98
CA ALA A 238 -16.84 -8.28 -2.54
C ALA A 238 -17.86 -7.97 -3.65
N VAL A 239 -17.70 -6.87 -4.39
CA VAL A 239 -18.53 -6.54 -5.55
C VAL A 239 -18.38 -7.60 -6.64
N MET A 240 -17.15 -8.01 -6.97
CA MET A 240 -16.90 -9.05 -7.97
C MET A 240 -17.54 -10.38 -7.59
N ARG A 241 -17.41 -10.82 -6.33
CA ARG A 241 -18.10 -12.01 -5.81
C ARG A 241 -19.60 -11.91 -6.02
N ARG A 242 -20.20 -10.77 -5.65
CA ARG A 242 -21.65 -10.58 -5.81
C ARG A 242 -22.09 -10.63 -7.27
N THR A 243 -21.34 -10.01 -8.18
CA THR A 243 -21.64 -10.07 -9.61
C THR A 243 -21.58 -11.49 -10.16
N LEU A 244 -20.61 -12.31 -9.74
CA LEU A 244 -20.49 -13.71 -10.15
C LEU A 244 -21.65 -14.57 -9.62
N GLU A 245 -22.10 -14.33 -8.39
CA GLU A 245 -23.28 -15.00 -7.83
C GLU A 245 -24.57 -14.63 -8.60
N ASP A 246 -24.73 -13.36 -8.97
CA ASP A 246 -25.88 -12.93 -9.78
C ASP A 246 -25.82 -13.52 -11.20
N PHE A 247 -24.64 -13.62 -11.82
CA PHE A 247 -24.46 -14.32 -13.10
C PHE A 247 -24.79 -15.81 -13.01
N GLN A 248 -24.35 -16.48 -11.94
CA GLN A 248 -24.68 -17.90 -11.68
C GLN A 248 -26.19 -18.10 -11.54
N ALA A 249 -26.88 -17.22 -10.81
CA ALA A 249 -28.33 -17.29 -10.66
C ALA A 249 -29.06 -17.06 -12.00
N GLN A 250 -28.62 -16.09 -12.80
CA GLN A 250 -29.16 -15.86 -14.15
C GLN A 250 -28.91 -17.06 -15.08
N PHE A 251 -27.72 -17.68 -15.00
CA PHE A 251 -27.39 -18.86 -15.78
C PHE A 251 -28.29 -20.04 -15.42
N HIS A 252 -28.52 -20.32 -14.13
CA HIS A 252 -29.43 -21.38 -13.71
C HIS A 252 -30.88 -21.13 -14.13
N LEU A 253 -31.35 -19.88 -14.08
CA LEU A 253 -32.68 -19.52 -14.57
C LEU A 253 -32.80 -19.73 -16.09
N ALA A 254 -31.80 -19.29 -16.86
CA ALA A 254 -31.78 -19.47 -18.31
C ALA A 254 -31.67 -20.95 -18.71
N TYR A 255 -30.80 -21.70 -18.04
CA TYR A 255 -30.63 -23.15 -18.25
C TYR A 255 -31.91 -23.91 -17.89
N GLY A 256 -32.56 -23.57 -16.76
CA GLY A 256 -33.83 -24.17 -16.36
C GLY A 256 -34.93 -23.90 -17.38
N LEU A 257 -35.09 -22.66 -17.84
CA LEU A 257 -36.03 -22.30 -18.91
C LEU A 257 -35.75 -23.10 -20.19
N TYR A 258 -34.47 -23.24 -20.57
CA TYR A 258 -34.08 -24.03 -21.74
C TYR A 258 -34.37 -25.53 -21.57
N GLU A 259 -34.15 -26.12 -20.39
CA GLU A 259 -34.54 -27.51 -20.12
C GLU A 259 -36.06 -27.71 -20.23
N TRP A 260 -36.86 -26.76 -19.72
CA TRP A 260 -38.31 -26.79 -19.86
C TRP A 260 -38.76 -26.66 -21.31
N ASP A 261 -38.23 -25.70 -22.07
CA ASP A 261 -38.52 -25.52 -23.49
C ASP A 261 -38.10 -26.74 -24.31
N PHE A 262 -36.94 -27.34 -24.01
CA PHE A 262 -36.46 -28.54 -24.67
C PHE A 262 -37.32 -29.77 -24.34
N ALA A 263 -37.73 -29.94 -23.08
CA ALA A 263 -38.63 -31.01 -22.66
C ALA A 263 -40.02 -30.84 -23.30
N GLN A 264 -40.54 -29.62 -23.34
CA GLN A 264 -41.83 -29.32 -23.97
C GLN A 264 -41.76 -29.54 -25.49
N SER A 265 -40.69 -29.10 -26.15
CA SER A 265 -40.46 -29.31 -27.58
C SER A 265 -40.35 -30.80 -27.90
N ASN A 266 -39.60 -31.58 -27.12
CA ASN A 266 -39.53 -33.05 -27.26
C ASN A 266 -40.88 -33.72 -27.01
N TRP A 267 -41.67 -33.24 -26.04
CA TRP A 267 -43.01 -33.77 -25.78
C TRP A 267 -43.96 -33.50 -26.95
N PHE A 268 -43.95 -32.29 -27.51
CA PHE A 268 -44.69 -31.98 -28.74
C PHE A 268 -44.19 -32.81 -29.93
N LEU A 269 -42.89 -33.04 -30.02
CA LEU A 269 -42.28 -33.84 -31.08
C LEU A 269 -42.73 -35.30 -30.99
N ALA A 270 -42.68 -35.89 -29.80
CA ALA A 270 -43.17 -37.23 -29.53
C ALA A 270 -44.67 -37.37 -29.85
N ASN A 271 -45.49 -36.38 -29.49
CA ASN A 271 -46.91 -36.38 -29.82
C ASN A 271 -47.18 -36.15 -31.32
N SER A 272 -46.39 -35.33 -32.01
CA SER A 272 -46.52 -35.10 -33.45
C SER A 272 -46.10 -36.33 -34.27
N LEU A 273 -45.05 -37.03 -33.83
CA LEU A 273 -44.62 -38.32 -34.35
C LEU A 273 -45.69 -39.38 -34.13
N TYR A 274 -46.26 -39.47 -32.93
CA TYR A 274 -47.32 -40.40 -32.62
C TYR A 274 -48.60 -40.12 -33.44
N SER A 275 -48.98 -38.85 -33.59
CA SER A 275 -50.11 -38.38 -34.40
C SER A 275 -49.94 -38.71 -35.89
N SER A 276 -48.78 -38.39 -36.46
CA SER A 276 -48.46 -38.64 -37.88
C SER A 276 -48.37 -40.14 -38.17
N LEU A 277 -47.78 -40.95 -37.29
CA LEU A 277 -47.80 -42.41 -37.41
C LEU A 277 -49.23 -42.94 -37.43
N LYS A 278 -50.09 -42.47 -36.52
CA LYS A 278 -51.48 -42.87 -36.44
C LYS A 278 -52.27 -42.45 -37.69
N ALA A 279 -52.03 -41.26 -38.23
CA ALA A 279 -52.63 -40.79 -39.48
C ALA A 279 -52.17 -41.62 -40.69
N THR A 280 -50.89 -42.00 -40.73
CA THR A 280 -50.32 -42.83 -41.80
C THR A 280 -50.88 -44.26 -41.74
N ILE A 281 -51.00 -44.84 -40.55
CA ILE A 281 -51.64 -46.15 -40.33
C ILE A 281 -53.12 -46.08 -40.75
N LYS A 282 -53.85 -45.02 -40.36
CA LYS A 282 -55.25 -44.84 -40.79
C LYS A 282 -55.39 -44.67 -42.31
N LEU A 283 -54.48 -43.95 -42.95
CA LEU A 283 -54.46 -43.80 -44.41
C LEU A 283 -54.18 -45.13 -45.11
N GLN A 284 -53.26 -45.94 -44.58
CA GLN A 284 -52.97 -47.29 -45.10
C GLN A 284 -54.18 -48.22 -44.96
N ILE A 285 -54.85 -48.21 -43.81
CA ILE A 285 -56.08 -49.00 -43.58
C ILE A 285 -57.21 -48.53 -44.49
N ALA A 286 -57.44 -47.21 -44.59
CA ALA A 286 -58.47 -46.64 -45.48
C ALA A 286 -58.17 -46.94 -46.95
N ARG A 287 -56.90 -46.94 -47.35
CA ARG A 287 -56.47 -47.27 -48.71
C ARG A 287 -56.62 -48.75 -49.02
N ALA A 288 -56.33 -49.65 -48.08
CA ALA A 288 -56.60 -51.08 -48.22
C ALA A 288 -58.10 -51.35 -48.39
N ALA A 289 -58.95 -50.64 -47.64
CA ALA A 289 -60.41 -50.71 -47.76
C ALA A 289 -60.95 -50.09 -49.07
N TRP A 290 -60.30 -49.06 -49.59
CA TRP A 290 -60.67 -48.44 -50.87
C TRP A 290 -60.22 -49.27 -52.08
N LEU A 291 -59.03 -49.88 -52.01
CA LEU A 291 -58.54 -50.78 -53.06
C LEU A 291 -59.37 -52.07 -53.15
N SER A 292 -59.86 -52.59 -52.02
CA SER A 292 -60.74 -53.75 -52.02
C SER A 292 -62.14 -53.44 -52.54
N SER A 293 -62.62 -52.20 -52.44
CA SER A 293 -63.94 -51.80 -52.93
C SER A 293 -63.99 -51.51 -54.42
N LEU A 294 -62.85 -51.28 -55.08
CA LEU A 294 -62.84 -50.85 -56.47
C LEU A 294 -62.85 -51.94 -57.54
N GLN A 295 -62.54 -53.22 -57.24
CA GLN A 295 -62.43 -54.32 -58.23
C GLN A 295 -61.59 -54.04 -59.49
N ALA A 296 -60.98 -52.86 -59.63
CA ALA A 296 -60.14 -52.47 -60.72
C ALA A 296 -58.71 -52.86 -60.34
N ASN A 297 -58.15 -53.86 -61.04
CA ASN A 297 -56.73 -54.23 -60.96
C ASN A 297 -55.88 -52.98 -61.21
N PRO A 298 -55.33 -52.31 -60.18
CA PRO A 298 -54.36 -51.26 -60.43
C PRO A 298 -53.05 -51.96 -60.78
N GLU A 299 -52.37 -51.55 -61.85
CA GLU A 299 -51.04 -52.09 -62.09
C GLU A 299 -50.15 -51.84 -60.86
N PRO A 300 -49.45 -52.87 -60.35
CA PRO A 300 -48.74 -52.84 -59.07
C PRO A 300 -47.71 -51.71 -58.95
N ALA A 301 -47.23 -51.19 -60.08
CA ALA A 301 -46.28 -50.09 -60.15
C ALA A 301 -46.81 -48.76 -59.59
N THR A 302 -48.09 -48.42 -59.83
CA THR A 302 -48.64 -47.12 -59.39
C THR A 302 -48.98 -47.09 -57.90
N ALA A 303 -49.43 -48.22 -57.36
CA ALA A 303 -49.67 -48.38 -55.93
C ALA A 303 -48.35 -48.32 -55.13
N MET A 304 -47.28 -48.94 -55.64
CA MET A 304 -45.94 -48.85 -55.03
C MET A 304 -45.35 -47.44 -55.09
N ALA A 305 -45.47 -46.74 -56.23
CA ALA A 305 -44.90 -45.39 -56.38
C ALA A 305 -45.50 -44.37 -55.39
N LEU A 306 -46.82 -44.39 -55.21
CA LEU A 306 -47.49 -43.51 -54.25
C LEU A 306 -47.23 -43.89 -52.78
N ALA A 307 -47.04 -45.18 -52.48
CA ALA A 307 -46.65 -45.63 -51.13
C ALA A 307 -45.20 -45.23 -50.79
N ALA A 308 -44.29 -45.35 -51.76
CA ALA A 308 -42.90 -44.91 -51.62
C ALA A 308 -42.79 -43.39 -51.44
N ALA A 309 -43.58 -42.60 -52.18
CA ALA A 309 -43.63 -41.15 -52.04
C ALA A 309 -44.09 -40.72 -50.63
N ALA A 310 -45.14 -41.36 -50.09
CA ALA A 310 -45.65 -41.07 -48.74
C ALA A 310 -44.68 -41.46 -47.62
N LEU A 311 -43.90 -42.54 -47.80
CA LEU A 311 -42.86 -42.93 -46.84
C LEU A 311 -41.65 -41.98 -46.90
N SER A 312 -41.26 -41.52 -48.10
CA SER A 312 -40.10 -40.65 -48.29
C SER A 312 -40.26 -39.27 -47.62
N THR A 313 -41.44 -38.64 -47.70
CA THR A 313 -41.68 -37.31 -47.10
C THR A 313 -41.74 -37.36 -45.56
N SER A 314 -42.21 -38.46 -44.97
CA SER A 314 -42.15 -38.67 -43.52
C SER A 314 -40.73 -38.88 -42.99
N SER A 315 -39.86 -39.54 -43.77
CA SER A 315 -38.47 -39.84 -43.37
C SER A 315 -37.54 -38.62 -43.35
N LEU A 316 -37.82 -37.63 -44.20
CA LEU A 316 -37.06 -36.37 -44.24
C LEU A 316 -37.37 -35.49 -43.04
N HIS A 317 -38.65 -35.38 -42.64
CA HIS A 317 -39.01 -34.65 -41.43
C HIS A 317 -38.35 -35.26 -40.18
N THR A 318 -38.41 -36.58 -40.00
CA THR A 318 -37.80 -37.22 -38.82
C THR A 318 -36.28 -37.07 -38.76
N SER A 319 -35.58 -37.12 -39.90
CA SER A 319 -34.12 -36.95 -39.94
C SER A 319 -33.66 -35.52 -39.61
N VAL A 320 -34.36 -34.49 -40.12
CA VAL A 320 -34.08 -33.09 -39.79
C VAL A 320 -34.32 -32.83 -38.30
N TYR A 321 -35.42 -33.36 -37.74
CA TYR A 321 -35.73 -33.23 -36.31
C TYR A 321 -34.77 -34.00 -35.41
N ALA A 322 -34.35 -35.20 -35.78
CA ALA A 322 -33.33 -35.94 -35.03
C ALA A 322 -32.00 -35.18 -34.97
N SER A 323 -31.62 -34.49 -36.06
CA SER A 323 -30.41 -33.65 -36.09
C SER A 323 -30.50 -32.42 -35.18
N THR A 324 -31.66 -31.78 -35.07
CA THR A 324 -31.87 -30.65 -34.14
C THR A 324 -31.90 -31.10 -32.70
N VAL A 325 -32.50 -32.26 -32.39
CA VAL A 325 -32.47 -32.85 -31.04
C VAL A 325 -31.05 -33.25 -30.65
N ALA A 326 -30.28 -33.86 -31.56
CA ALA A 326 -28.88 -34.23 -31.31
C ALA A 326 -27.98 -33.01 -31.07
N ARG A 327 -28.14 -31.93 -31.87
CA ARG A 327 -27.46 -30.64 -31.65
C ARG A 327 -27.90 -30.00 -30.33
N GLY A 328 -29.19 -30.08 -29.98
CA GLY A 328 -29.72 -29.60 -28.70
C GLY A 328 -29.13 -30.34 -27.50
N ALA A 329 -28.99 -31.67 -27.59
CA ALA A 329 -28.38 -32.48 -26.54
C ALA A 329 -26.89 -32.20 -26.37
N ALA A 330 -26.14 -32.01 -27.47
CA ALA A 330 -24.73 -31.62 -27.41
C ALA A 330 -24.55 -30.23 -26.80
N ASN A 331 -25.40 -29.27 -27.16
CA ASN A 331 -25.40 -27.94 -26.55
C ASN A 331 -25.75 -27.98 -25.05
N LEU A 332 -26.62 -28.89 -24.63
CA LEU A 332 -26.97 -29.08 -23.22
C LEU A 332 -25.79 -29.61 -22.41
N GLU A 333 -25.03 -30.58 -22.95
CA GLU A 333 -23.84 -31.10 -22.26
C GLU A 333 -22.73 -30.05 -22.16
N ASN A 334 -22.51 -29.27 -23.22
CA ASN A 334 -21.59 -28.12 -23.15
C ASN A 334 -22.06 -27.09 -22.11
N ALA A 335 -23.35 -26.75 -22.07
CA ALA A 335 -23.90 -25.85 -21.06
C ALA A 335 -23.76 -26.38 -19.63
N ARG A 336 -23.88 -27.70 -19.41
CA ARG A 336 -23.59 -28.34 -18.12
C ARG A 336 -22.12 -28.22 -17.74
N GLN A 337 -21.21 -28.39 -18.71
CA GLN A 337 -19.79 -28.24 -18.49
C GLN A 337 -19.42 -26.78 -18.15
N ASP A 338 -19.99 -25.81 -18.86
CA ASP A 338 -19.82 -24.39 -18.59
C ASP A 338 -20.38 -24.02 -17.21
N GLY A 339 -21.52 -24.61 -16.81
CA GLY A 339 -22.08 -24.47 -15.47
C GLY A 339 -21.12 -24.93 -14.37
N ARG A 340 -20.45 -26.08 -14.56
CA ARG A 340 -19.44 -26.58 -13.60
C ARG A 340 -18.23 -25.64 -13.50
N GLN A 341 -17.77 -25.08 -14.62
CA GLN A 341 -16.68 -24.09 -14.60
C GLN A 341 -17.09 -22.80 -13.90
N LEU A 342 -18.33 -22.36 -14.08
CA LEU A 342 -18.87 -21.19 -13.39
C LEU A 342 -18.96 -21.43 -11.87
N ASP A 343 -19.38 -22.62 -11.44
CA ASP A 343 -19.40 -23.01 -10.02
C ASP A 343 -17.99 -22.96 -9.39
N GLU A 344 -16.99 -23.44 -10.12
CA GLU A 344 -15.58 -23.40 -9.70
C GLU A 344 -15.07 -21.96 -9.58
N LEU A 345 -15.34 -21.11 -10.58
CA LEU A 345 -14.99 -19.69 -10.55
C LEU A 345 -15.66 -18.93 -9.39
N VAL A 346 -16.93 -19.21 -9.10
CA VAL A 346 -17.63 -18.63 -7.95
C VAL A 346 -16.99 -19.08 -6.63
N ALA A 347 -16.57 -20.35 -6.53
CA ALA A 347 -15.88 -20.87 -5.35
C ALA A 347 -14.50 -20.22 -5.15
N GLU A 348 -13.73 -20.03 -6.22
CA GLU A 348 -12.45 -19.31 -6.20
C GLU A 348 -12.64 -17.84 -5.81
N ALA A 349 -13.63 -17.15 -6.38
CA ALA A 349 -13.94 -15.76 -6.04
C ALA A 349 -14.33 -15.60 -4.56
N ARG A 350 -15.09 -16.55 -4.00
CA ARG A 350 -15.40 -16.60 -2.56
C ARG A 350 -14.18 -16.86 -1.69
N ALA A 351 -13.23 -17.67 -2.17
CA ALA A 351 -11.97 -17.90 -1.44
C ALA A 351 -11.11 -16.63 -1.43
N LEU A 352 -10.98 -15.97 -2.58
CA LEU A 352 -10.24 -14.72 -2.75
C LEU A 352 -10.85 -13.58 -1.92
N GLU A 353 -12.17 -13.41 -1.95
CA GLU A 353 -12.87 -12.42 -1.14
C GLU A 353 -12.67 -12.67 0.36
N ARG A 354 -12.80 -13.90 0.84
CA ARG A 354 -12.51 -14.20 2.26
C ARG A 354 -11.07 -13.88 2.64
N GLN A 355 -10.12 -14.11 1.75
CA GLN A 355 -8.71 -13.76 1.97
C GLN A 355 -8.49 -12.24 1.99
N LEU A 356 -9.09 -11.50 1.06
CA LEU A 356 -8.96 -10.04 0.94
C LEU A 356 -9.73 -9.30 2.04
N SER A 357 -10.98 -9.68 2.30
CA SER A 357 -11.79 -9.13 3.38
C SER A 357 -11.19 -9.42 4.75
N GLY A 358 -10.61 -10.62 4.96
CA GLY A 358 -9.87 -10.93 6.18
C GLY A 358 -8.67 -10.00 6.39
N ARG A 359 -7.94 -9.67 5.32
CA ARG A 359 -6.82 -8.70 5.35
C ARG A 359 -7.30 -7.25 5.51
N ALA A 360 -8.39 -6.89 4.85
CA ALA A 360 -8.96 -5.54 4.86
C ALA A 360 -9.56 -5.19 6.23
N ILE A 361 -10.31 -6.11 6.86
CA ILE A 361 -10.86 -5.94 8.21
C ILE A 361 -9.71 -5.79 9.22
N ALA A 362 -8.71 -6.68 9.16
CA ALA A 362 -7.52 -6.56 10.01
C ALA A 362 -6.79 -5.22 9.81
N SER A 363 -6.75 -4.69 8.59
CA SER A 363 -6.15 -3.38 8.29
C SER A 363 -7.01 -2.20 8.78
N ALA A 364 -8.33 -2.26 8.60
CA ALA A 364 -9.26 -1.19 8.95
C ALA A 364 -9.42 -1.01 10.46
N GLU A 365 -9.46 -2.12 11.21
CA GLU A 365 -9.50 -2.11 12.68
C GLU A 365 -8.24 -1.46 13.27
N ASN A 366 -7.08 -1.66 12.64
CA ASN A 366 -5.83 -1.01 13.03
C ASN A 366 -5.84 0.50 12.78
N PHE A 367 -6.40 0.95 11.64
CA PHE A 367 -6.38 2.36 11.26
C PHE A 367 -7.32 3.21 12.13
N PHE A 368 -8.55 2.74 12.38
CA PHE A 368 -9.52 3.46 13.20
C PHE A 368 -9.04 3.62 14.65
N PHE A 369 -8.32 2.63 15.18
CA PHE A 369 -7.76 2.68 16.52
C PHE A 369 -6.61 3.68 16.64
N LEU A 370 -5.72 3.74 15.63
CA LEU A 370 -4.67 4.76 15.56
C LEU A 370 -5.27 6.18 15.53
N GLN A 371 -6.34 6.38 14.75
CA GLN A 371 -7.03 7.66 14.65
C GLN A 371 -7.73 8.07 15.95
N GLN A 372 -8.33 7.12 16.69
CA GLN A 372 -8.97 7.40 17.99
C GLN A 372 -7.97 7.63 19.12
N GLN A 373 -6.80 6.96 19.12
CA GLN A 373 -5.80 7.15 20.17
C GLN A 373 -4.95 8.42 19.99
N HIS A 374 -4.85 8.95 18.77
CA HIS A 374 -3.91 10.03 18.44
C HIS A 374 -4.58 11.37 18.08
N TRP A 375 -5.91 11.51 18.21
CA TRP A 375 -6.50 12.84 18.23
C TRP A 375 -6.10 13.50 19.56
N PRO A 376 -5.26 14.56 19.58
CA PRO A 376 -5.12 15.34 20.80
C PRO A 376 -6.54 15.77 21.22
N PRO A 377 -6.92 15.73 22.52
CA PRO A 377 -8.17 16.39 22.92
C PRO A 377 -8.12 17.78 22.31
N ALA A 378 -9.18 18.20 21.60
CA ALA A 378 -9.22 19.45 20.87
C ALA A 378 -8.86 20.62 21.81
N GLN A 379 -7.57 20.91 21.95
CA GLN A 379 -7.05 21.98 22.77
C GLN A 379 -7.06 23.19 21.86
N GLY A 380 -8.12 23.98 21.97
CA GLY A 380 -8.18 25.33 21.43
C GLY A 380 -8.87 25.43 20.08
N ALA A 381 -10.21 25.40 20.10
CA ALA A 381 -11.04 26.14 19.15
C ALA A 381 -10.93 27.67 19.35
N THR A 382 -9.73 28.21 19.61
CA THR A 382 -9.47 29.66 19.74
C THR A 382 -9.19 30.32 18.39
N TYR A 383 -9.14 29.56 17.29
CA TYR A 383 -8.97 30.12 15.94
C TYR A 383 -10.25 30.71 15.33
N LEU A 384 -11.39 30.67 16.05
CA LEU A 384 -12.68 31.21 15.58
C LEU A 384 -13.17 32.46 16.34
N GLU A 385 -12.40 33.02 17.28
CA GLU A 385 -12.76 34.29 17.96
C GLU A 385 -12.67 35.53 17.05
N GLY A 386 -12.22 35.38 15.79
CA GLY A 386 -12.13 36.48 14.82
C GLY A 386 -13.34 36.65 13.89
N LEU A 387 -14.33 35.76 13.91
CA LEU A 387 -15.48 35.80 12.99
C LEU A 387 -16.80 35.99 13.74
N GLY A 388 -17.17 37.27 13.92
CA GLY A 388 -18.54 37.77 13.95
C GLY A 388 -19.58 37.07 14.84
N ALA A 389 -19.94 37.73 15.94
CA ALA A 389 -20.90 37.34 16.97
C ALA A 389 -22.39 37.19 16.55
N ASN A 390 -22.71 36.71 15.34
CA ASN A 390 -24.10 36.62 14.84
C ASN A 390 -24.43 35.28 14.17
N MET A 391 -24.01 34.13 14.73
CA MET A 391 -24.66 32.86 14.42
C MET A 391 -25.45 32.35 15.63
N PRO A 392 -26.70 31.87 15.44
CA PRO A 392 -27.46 31.24 16.50
C PRO A 392 -26.70 30.00 17.00
N ALA A 393 -26.65 29.84 18.32
CA ALA A 393 -26.03 28.68 18.96
C ALA A 393 -26.58 27.38 18.33
N PRO A 394 -25.71 26.42 17.96
CA PRO A 394 -26.19 25.13 17.50
C PRO A 394 -27.00 24.47 18.63
N PRO A 395 -28.05 23.70 18.28
CA PRO A 395 -28.81 22.95 19.28
C PRO A 395 -27.85 22.09 20.09
N SER A 396 -28.01 22.12 21.41
CA SER A 396 -27.22 21.36 22.39
C SER A 396 -26.87 19.98 21.83
N ALA A 397 -25.57 19.73 21.67
CA ALA A 397 -25.05 18.45 21.21
C ALA A 397 -25.66 17.31 22.05
N PRO A 398 -26.16 16.23 21.41
CA PRO A 398 -26.62 15.08 22.16
C PRO A 398 -25.46 14.56 23.02
N ALA A 399 -25.76 14.31 24.29
CA ALA A 399 -24.83 13.77 25.27
C ALA A 399 -24.00 12.63 24.67
N ALA A 400 -22.69 12.64 24.95
CA ALA A 400 -21.69 11.68 24.52
C ALA A 400 -22.29 10.26 24.43
N LEU A 401 -22.60 9.83 23.21
CA LEU A 401 -23.00 8.47 22.93
C LEU A 401 -21.79 7.58 23.24
N GLU A 402 -22.02 6.52 24.03
CA GLU A 402 -20.98 5.54 24.37
C GLU A 402 -20.26 5.07 23.09
N PRO A 403 -18.92 5.00 23.09
CA PRO A 403 -18.13 4.52 21.94
C PRO A 403 -18.61 3.16 21.40
N GLY A 404 -19.19 2.33 22.27
CA GLY A 404 -19.75 1.03 21.92
C GLY A 404 -21.09 1.05 21.16
N ARG A 405 -21.83 2.18 21.11
CA ARG A 405 -23.04 2.30 20.29
C ARG A 405 -22.69 2.74 18.87
N GLN A 406 -21.75 3.67 18.72
CA GLN A 406 -21.30 4.16 17.42
C GLN A 406 -20.63 3.08 16.56
N ALA A 407 -19.81 2.21 17.18
CA ALA A 407 -19.25 1.05 16.50
C ALA A 407 -20.32 0.02 16.10
N ARG A 408 -21.40 -0.11 16.89
CA ARG A 408 -22.50 -1.05 16.62
C ARG A 408 -23.36 -0.58 15.45
N ASP A 409 -23.70 0.71 15.42
CA ASP A 409 -24.47 1.33 14.35
C ASP A 409 -23.69 1.33 13.03
N TYR A 410 -22.36 1.50 13.07
CA TYR A 410 -21.49 1.39 11.91
C TYR A 410 -21.39 -0.05 11.37
N LEU A 411 -21.32 -1.05 12.26
CA LEU A 411 -21.33 -2.47 11.87
C LEU A 411 -22.70 -2.94 11.35
N GLU A 412 -23.81 -2.39 11.84
CA GLU A 412 -25.13 -2.63 11.25
C GLU A 412 -25.25 -2.00 9.87
N TRP A 413 -24.73 -0.78 9.67
CA TRP A 413 -24.71 -0.14 8.36
C TRP A 413 -23.90 -0.97 7.34
N ILE A 414 -22.74 -1.51 7.72
CA ILE A 414 -21.95 -2.41 6.87
C ILE A 414 -22.68 -3.72 6.55
N ARG A 415 -23.55 -4.25 7.42
CA ARG A 415 -24.32 -5.49 7.15
C ARG A 415 -25.47 -5.30 6.15
N VAL A 416 -25.96 -4.08 6.00
CA VAL A 416 -27.07 -3.76 5.10
C VAL A 416 -26.59 -3.62 3.65
N PHE A 417 -25.29 -3.39 3.46
CA PHE A 417 -24.60 -3.37 2.16
C PHE A 417 -23.85 -4.69 1.93
#